data_AF-A0A1C4NS31-F1
#
_entry.id   AF-A0A1C4NS31-F1
#
_cell.length_a   1.000
_cell.length_b   1.000
_cell.length_c   1.000
_cell.angle_alpha   90.00
_cell.angle_beta   90.00
_cell.angle_gamma   90.00
#
_symmetry.space_group_name_H-M   'P 1'
#
loop_
_entity.id
_entity.type
_entity.pdbx_description
1 polymer ?
#
loop_
_entity_poly.entity_id
_entity_poly.type
_entity_poly.pdbx_seq_one_letter_code
_entity_poly.pdbx_strand_id
1 'polypeptide(L)' 'PVPARAPTPTPTPSPTPPPSPSPSPSPSPTPSPSVTPVTYPHYRAQPAPQRPVGGTTSPVTYVLLITAPAVIAVAALRPR' A
#
# COMPACT_ATOMS: atom_id res chain seq x y z
N PRO A 1 -8.64 109.06 -13.91
CA PRO A 1 -8.19 107.96 -13.03
C PRO A 1 -9.04 106.71 -13.26
N VAL A 2 -8.46 105.62 -13.78
CA VAL A 2 -9.18 104.35 -14.00
C VAL A 2 -9.00 103.46 -12.77
N PRO A 3 -10.07 102.91 -12.17
CA PRO A 3 -9.94 102.04 -11.01
C PRO A 3 -9.28 100.70 -11.40
N ALA A 4 -8.29 100.28 -10.61
CA ALA A 4 -7.61 99.01 -10.76
C ALA A 4 -8.55 97.84 -10.41
N ARG A 5 -8.53 96.77 -11.21
CA ARG A 5 -9.33 95.56 -10.95
C ARG A 5 -8.67 94.71 -9.87
N ALA A 6 -9.48 94.19 -8.95
CA ALA A 6 -9.05 93.29 -7.89
C ALA A 6 -8.61 91.92 -8.44
N PRO A 7 -7.62 91.25 -7.82
CA PRO A 7 -7.16 89.93 -8.26
C PRO A 7 -8.21 88.84 -7.94
N THR A 8 -8.33 87.88 -8.85
CA THR A 8 -9.21 86.70 -8.70
C THR A 8 -8.61 85.73 -7.67
N PRO A 9 -9.41 85.19 -6.72
CA PRO A 9 -8.91 84.21 -5.77
C PRO A 9 -8.56 82.88 -6.45
N THR A 10 -7.46 82.27 -6.01
CA THR A 10 -6.99 80.96 -6.47
C THR A 10 -7.86 79.84 -5.87
N PRO A 11 -8.28 78.83 -6.65
CA PRO A 11 -9.05 77.71 -6.10
C PRO A 11 -8.19 76.85 -5.16
N THR A 12 -8.78 76.44 -4.04
CA THR A 12 -8.17 75.53 -3.07
C THR A 12 -8.06 74.11 -3.65
N PRO A 13 -6.92 73.41 -3.49
CA PRO A 13 -6.79 72.04 -3.95
C PRO A 13 -7.71 71.08 -3.18
N SER A 14 -8.23 70.08 -3.89
CA SER A 14 -9.08 69.03 -3.32
C SER A 14 -8.28 68.11 -2.38
N PRO A 15 -8.87 67.62 -1.27
CA PRO A 15 -8.19 66.70 -0.38
C PRO A 15 -7.86 65.36 -1.06
N THR A 16 -6.75 64.77 -0.64
CA THR A 16 -6.28 63.45 -1.10
C THR A 16 -7.11 62.34 -0.43
N PRO A 17 -7.54 61.29 -1.17
CA PRO A 17 -8.29 60.18 -0.58
C PRO A 17 -7.42 59.37 0.40
N PRO A 18 -8.05 58.72 1.39
CA PRO A 18 -7.34 57.90 2.37
C PRO A 18 -6.71 56.64 1.73
N PRO A 19 -5.64 56.09 2.32
CA PRO A 19 -5.02 54.86 1.83
C PRO A 19 -5.95 53.65 2.02
N SER A 20 -5.84 52.69 1.11
CA SER A 20 -6.56 51.41 1.17
C SER A 20 -6.11 50.58 2.39
N PRO A 21 -7.01 49.83 3.04
CA PRO A 21 -6.63 48.92 4.12
C PRO A 21 -5.73 47.79 3.62
N SER A 22 -4.86 47.31 4.52
CA SER A 22 -3.95 46.18 4.27
C SER A 22 -4.73 44.86 4.18
N PRO A 23 -4.29 43.90 3.33
CA PRO A 23 -4.87 42.57 3.29
C PRO A 23 -4.69 41.80 4.61
N SER A 24 -5.64 40.91 4.90
CA SER A 24 -5.61 40.00 6.05
C SER A 24 -4.52 38.93 5.89
N PRO A 25 -3.85 38.50 6.98
CA PRO A 25 -2.90 37.39 6.93
C PRO A 25 -3.57 36.07 6.55
N SER A 26 -2.78 35.19 5.92
CA SER A 26 -3.18 33.84 5.52
C SER A 26 -3.20 32.89 6.73
N PRO A 27 -4.10 31.90 6.79
CA PRO A 27 -4.15 30.93 7.89
C PRO A 27 -2.89 30.06 7.95
N SER A 28 -2.55 29.62 9.16
CA SER A 28 -1.44 28.69 9.41
C SER A 28 -1.75 27.27 8.90
N PRO A 29 -0.76 26.53 8.39
CA PRO A 29 -0.94 25.13 8.02
C PRO A 29 -1.26 24.24 9.23
N THR A 30 -2.05 23.20 8.99
CA THR A 30 -2.42 22.17 9.97
C THR A 30 -1.23 21.23 10.23
N PRO A 31 -1.00 20.79 11.49
CA PRO A 31 0.07 19.84 11.79
C PRO A 31 -0.14 18.48 11.09
N SER A 32 0.98 17.88 10.65
CA SER A 32 1.00 16.56 10.01
C SER A 32 0.98 15.44 11.06
N PRO A 33 0.24 14.33 10.84
CA PRO A 33 0.29 13.18 11.74
C PRO A 33 1.68 12.55 11.78
N SER A 34 2.10 12.13 12.98
CA SER A 34 3.33 11.37 13.20
C SER A 34 3.02 9.87 13.11
N VAL A 35 3.64 9.18 12.15
CA VAL A 35 3.47 7.72 11.99
C VAL A 35 4.53 7.02 12.84
N THR A 36 4.07 6.26 13.84
CA THR A 36 4.97 5.39 14.62
C THR A 36 5.10 4.05 13.91
N PRO A 37 6.32 3.58 13.57
CA PRO A 37 6.50 2.30 12.92
C PRO A 37 6.11 1.16 13.88
N VAL A 38 5.17 0.32 13.44
CA VAL A 38 4.76 -0.88 14.18
C VAL A 38 5.70 -2.01 13.81
N THR A 39 6.38 -2.57 14.81
CA THR A 39 7.22 -3.76 14.63
C THR A 39 6.34 -5.00 14.71
N TYR A 40 6.15 -5.67 13.58
CA TYR A 40 5.47 -6.95 13.54
C TYR A 40 6.41 -8.08 13.95
N PRO A 41 5.93 -9.07 14.71
CA PRO A 41 6.71 -10.27 14.97
C PRO A 41 7.01 -10.97 13.64
N HIS A 42 8.19 -11.57 13.55
CA HIS A 42 8.62 -12.29 12.37
C HIS A 42 7.75 -13.54 12.20
N TYR A 43 6.68 -13.43 11.42
CA TYR A 43 5.81 -14.56 11.13
C TYR A 43 6.61 -15.61 10.37
N ARG A 44 6.88 -16.75 11.03
CA ARG A 44 7.46 -17.92 10.36
C ARG A 44 6.32 -18.71 9.76
N ALA A 45 6.20 -18.68 8.43
CA ALA A 45 5.38 -19.64 7.72
C ALA A 45 5.83 -21.04 8.13
N GLN A 46 4.89 -21.84 8.65
CA GLN A 46 5.17 -23.22 8.99
C GLN A 46 5.58 -23.93 7.70
N PRO A 47 6.75 -24.62 7.65
CA PRO A 47 7.09 -25.44 6.50
C PRO A 47 5.94 -26.38 6.22
N ALA A 48 5.45 -26.38 4.98
CA ALA A 48 4.44 -27.33 4.56
C ALA A 48 4.92 -28.73 4.99
N PRO A 49 4.06 -29.55 5.62
CA PRO A 49 4.46 -30.89 6.05
C PRO A 49 5.09 -31.59 4.85
N GLN A 50 6.38 -31.90 4.95
CA GLN A 50 7.06 -32.65 3.92
C GLN A 50 6.37 -33.99 3.85
N ARG A 51 5.55 -34.18 2.80
CA ARG A 51 4.96 -35.46 2.47
C ARG A 51 6.11 -36.46 2.49
N PRO A 52 6.07 -37.52 3.31
CA PRO A 52 7.18 -38.45 3.43
C PRO A 52 7.57 -38.95 2.03
N VAL A 53 8.74 -38.52 1.55
CA VAL A 53 9.31 -38.99 0.28
C VAL A 53 10.16 -40.25 0.50
N GLY A 54 10.15 -40.81 1.71
CA GLY A 54 10.89 -42.00 2.09
C GLY A 54 9.97 -43.19 2.31
N GLY A 55 9.95 -44.10 1.34
CA GLY A 55 9.38 -45.43 1.50
C GLY A 55 8.34 -45.84 0.46
N THR A 56 8.39 -45.33 -0.78
CA THR A 56 7.53 -45.87 -1.84
C THR A 56 8.13 -47.20 -2.30
N THR A 57 7.74 -48.30 -1.66
CA THR A 57 7.87 -49.63 -2.25
C THR A 57 7.31 -49.55 -3.67
N SER A 58 8.12 -49.89 -4.68
CA SER A 58 7.69 -49.79 -6.08
C SER A 58 6.32 -50.45 -6.24
N PRO A 59 5.35 -49.82 -6.94
CA PRO A 59 4.01 -50.41 -7.14
C PRO A 59 4.08 -51.83 -7.70
N VAL A 60 5.08 -52.09 -8.55
CA VAL A 60 5.36 -53.42 -9.11
C VAL A 60 5.80 -54.39 -8.02
N THR A 61 6.70 -53.98 -7.13
CA THR A 61 7.13 -54.80 -5.99
C THR A 61 5.97 -55.13 -5.07
N TYR A 62 5.10 -54.16 -4.79
CA TYR A 62 3.90 -54.38 -3.96
C TYR A 62 2.94 -55.39 -4.60
N VAL A 63 2.63 -55.20 -5.89
CA VAL A 63 1.77 -56.14 -6.63
C VAL A 63 2.40 -57.53 -6.70
N LEU A 64 3.72 -57.64 -6.90
CA LEU A 64 4.43 -58.91 -6.93
C LEU A 64 4.35 -59.63 -5.59
N LEU A 65 4.55 -58.92 -4.47
CA LEU A 65 4.45 -59.52 -3.13
C LEU A 65 3.05 -60.08 -2.84
N ILE A 66 2.00 -59.45 -3.38
CA ILE A 66 0.61 -59.90 -3.20
C ILE A 66 0.26 -61.05 -4.15
N THR A 67 0.63 -60.92 -5.42
CA THR A 67 0.14 -61.82 -6.48
C THR A 67 1.05 -63.02 -6.73
N ALA A 68 2.36 -62.92 -6.44
CA ALA A 68 3.28 -64.02 -6.70
C ALA A 68 2.93 -65.31 -5.95
N PRO A 69 2.60 -65.30 -4.63
CA PRO A 69 2.23 -66.53 -3.93
C PRO A 69 0.99 -67.20 -4.53
N ALA A 70 -0.01 -66.41 -4.95
CA ALA A 70 -1.23 -66.91 -5.57
C ALA A 70 -0.93 -67.58 -6.92
N VAL A 71 -0.10 -66.95 -7.76
CA VAL A 71 0.30 -67.52 -9.06
C VAL A 71 1.10 -68.82 -8.86
N ILE A 72 2.02 -68.85 -7.90
CA ILE A 72 2.81 -70.05 -7.57
C ILE A 72 1.88 -71.19 -7.14
N ALA A 73 0.91 -70.91 -6.26
CA ALA A 73 -0.05 -71.91 -5.79
C ALA A 73 -0.92 -72.46 -6.94
N VAL A 74 -1.41 -71.60 -7.83
CA VAL A 74 -2.19 -72.02 -9.00
C VAL A 74 -1.34 -72.87 -9.96
N ALA A 75 -0.09 -72.49 -10.18
CA ALA A 75 0.83 -73.26 -11.01
C ALA A 75 1.13 -74.66 -10.42
N ALA A 76 1.23 -74.76 -9.09
CA ALA A 76 1.44 -76.04 -8.41
C ALA A 76 0.21 -76.96 -8.47
N LEU A 77 -1.01 -76.39 -8.47
CA LEU A 77 -2.25 -77.16 -8.46
C LEU A 77 -2.73 -77.56 -9.86
N ARG A 78 -2.24 -76.90 -10.92
CA ARG A 78 -2.60 -77.25 -12.29
C ARG A 78 -1.96 -78.60 -12.68
N PRO A 79 -2.77 -79.67 -12.92
CA PRO A 79 -2.25 -80.89 -13.51
C PRO A 79 -1.70 -80.55 -14.89
N ARG A 80 -0.46 -80.97 -15.16
CA ARG A 80 0.22 -80.72 -16.44
C ARG A 80 -0.45 -81.43 -17.61
#